data_AF-A0A5C6ARI3-F1
#
_entry.id   AF-A0A5C6ARI3-F1
#
_cell.length_a   1.000
_cell.length_b   1.000
_cell.length_c   1.000
_cell.angle_alpha   90.00
_cell.angle_beta   90.00
_cell.angle_gamma   90.00
#
_symmetry.space_group_name_H-M   'P 1'
#
loop_
_entity.id
_entity.type
_entity.pdbx_description
1 polymer ?
#
loop_
_entity_poly.entity_id
_entity_poly.type
_entity_poly.pdbx_seq_one_letter_code
_entity_poly.pdbx_strand_id
1 'polypeptide(L)'
;MLLLDIISRIVHVSTAIVLVGGSVFTLWVLLPSAKQLSDEAHAQLAAAINGRWKRFIHGGIALFLLSGFYNYVRAIPAHKGDGLYHGLLGTKMLLAFVIFFFASALVGRSPKLAGMRANKAKWLKVIVLLAAIIVGMSGFLKVRGPSSTPAPELVRPI
;
A
#
# COMPACT_ATOMS: atom_id res chain seq x y z
N MET A 1 1.09 22.96 -12.04
CA MET A 1 0.64 22.00 -10.99
C MET A 1 -0.03 20.75 -11.55
N LEU A 2 -0.90 20.85 -12.58
CA LEU A 2 -1.59 19.69 -13.17
C LEU A 2 -0.67 18.51 -13.52
N LEU A 3 0.46 18.77 -14.19
CA LEU A 3 1.42 17.72 -14.53
C LEU A 3 1.96 16.99 -13.30
N LEU A 4 2.29 17.73 -12.23
CA LEU A 4 2.77 17.16 -10.97
C LEU A 4 1.68 16.33 -10.27
N ASP A 5 0.44 16.80 -10.30
CA ASP A 5 -0.73 16.07 -9.77
C ASP A 5 -0.92 14.73 -10.50
N ILE A 6 -0.80 14.73 -11.83
CA ILE A 6 -0.91 13.52 -12.67
C ILE A 6 0.26 12.57 -12.38
N ILE A 7 1.50 13.06 -12.41
CA ILE A 7 2.70 12.23 -12.18
C ILE A 7 2.65 11.61 -10.79
N SER A 8 2.35 12.41 -9.76
CA SER A 8 2.26 11.91 -8.38
C SER A 8 1.21 10.81 -8.24
N ARG A 9 0.05 10.98 -8.86
CA ARG A 9 -1.01 9.96 -8.85
C ARG A 9 -0.60 8.68 -9.59
N ILE A 10 0.02 8.82 -10.77
CA ILE A 10 0.54 7.67 -11.54
C ILE A 10 1.57 6.92 -10.69
N VAL A 11 2.58 7.62 -10.15
CA VAL A 11 3.62 7.02 -9.31
C VAL A 11 3.01 6.28 -8.11
N HIS A 12 2.05 6.90 -7.42
CA HIS A 12 1.39 6.28 -6.26
C HIS A 12 0.69 4.97 -6.65
N VAL A 13 -0.13 4.99 -7.70
CA VAL A 13 -0.91 3.84 -8.14
C VAL A 13 -0.01 2.75 -8.75
N SER A 14 0.97 3.12 -9.58
CA SER A 14 1.93 2.18 -10.16
C SER A 14 2.77 1.50 -9.08
N THR A 15 3.16 2.23 -8.03
CA THR A 15 3.86 1.65 -6.88
C THR A 15 2.98 0.60 -6.18
N ALA A 16 1.70 0.90 -5.97
CA ALA A 16 0.75 -0.06 -5.42
C ALA A 16 0.65 -1.32 -6.28
N ILE A 17 0.51 -1.15 -7.59
CA ILE A 17 0.40 -2.27 -8.56
C ILE A 17 1.64 -3.17 -8.47
N VAL A 18 2.84 -2.60 -8.46
CA VAL A 18 4.08 -3.38 -8.42
C VAL A 18 4.23 -4.13 -7.08
N LEU A 19 4.04 -3.47 -5.95
CA LEU A 19 4.27 -4.11 -4.64
C LEU A 19 3.19 -5.13 -4.30
N VAL A 20 1.92 -4.80 -4.55
CA VAL A 20 0.80 -5.71 -4.30
C VAL A 20 0.81 -6.83 -5.32
N GLY A 21 0.98 -6.53 -6.62
CA GLY A 21 1.08 -7.53 -7.68
C GLY A 21 2.25 -8.50 -7.47
N GLY A 22 3.43 -8.00 -7.06
CA GLY A 22 4.56 -8.85 -6.70
C GLY A 22 4.27 -9.74 -5.48
N SER A 23 3.50 -9.24 -4.50
CA SER A 23 3.08 -10.03 -3.33
C SER A 23 2.08 -11.14 -3.71
N VAL A 24 1.11 -10.82 -4.56
CA VAL A 24 0.13 -11.75 -5.16
C VAL A 24 0.85 -12.84 -5.95
N PHE A 25 1.74 -12.45 -6.87
CA PHE A 25 2.56 -13.37 -7.65
C PHE A 25 3.41 -14.27 -6.76
N THR A 26 4.07 -13.68 -5.74
CA THR A 26 4.89 -14.44 -4.80
C THR A 26 4.06 -15.50 -4.10
N LEU A 27 2.89 -15.12 -3.59
CA LEU A 27 2.03 -15.98 -2.80
C LEU A 27 1.44 -17.16 -3.58
N TRP A 28 0.91 -16.88 -4.78
CA TRP A 28 0.10 -17.85 -5.52
C TRP A 28 0.80 -18.51 -6.69
N VAL A 29 1.90 -17.94 -7.19
CA VAL A 29 2.65 -18.50 -8.31
C VAL A 29 4.02 -18.96 -7.84
N LEU A 30 4.85 -18.05 -7.35
CA LEU A 30 6.23 -18.36 -7.03
C LEU A 30 6.38 -19.38 -5.89
N LEU A 31 5.71 -19.18 -4.75
CA LEU A 31 5.87 -20.06 -3.60
C LEU A 31 5.40 -21.50 -3.87
N PRO A 32 4.23 -21.73 -4.50
CA PRO A 32 3.85 -23.09 -4.89
C PRO A 32 4.81 -23.73 -5.89
N SER A 33 5.24 -23.00 -6.92
CA SER A 33 6.18 -23.52 -7.93
C SER A 33 7.56 -23.84 -7.33
N ALA A 34 8.03 -23.03 -6.39
CA ALA A 34 9.34 -23.21 -5.78
C ALA A 34 9.44 -24.48 -4.91
N LYS A 35 8.31 -25.09 -4.49
CA LYS A 35 8.29 -26.36 -3.75
C LYS A 35 8.79 -27.56 -4.57
N GLN A 36 8.87 -27.43 -5.90
CA GLN A 36 9.34 -28.49 -6.79
C GLN A 36 10.87 -28.50 -6.93
N LEU A 37 11.56 -27.52 -6.35
CA LEU A 37 13.02 -27.39 -6.43
C LEU A 37 13.69 -28.24 -5.35
N SER A 38 14.94 -28.65 -5.59
CA SER A 38 15.80 -29.16 -4.51
C SER A 38 16.04 -28.08 -3.46
N ASP A 39 16.45 -28.47 -2.25
CA ASP A 39 16.72 -27.53 -1.17
C ASP A 39 17.79 -26.50 -1.54
N GLU A 40 18.85 -26.92 -2.25
CA GLU A 40 19.92 -26.03 -2.72
C GLU A 40 19.40 -25.02 -3.75
N ALA A 41 18.64 -25.48 -4.74
CA ALA A 41 18.07 -24.62 -5.77
C ALA A 41 17.04 -23.65 -5.17
N HIS A 42 16.24 -24.12 -4.22
CA HIS A 42 15.28 -23.30 -3.49
C HIS A 42 15.98 -22.20 -2.66
N ALA A 43 17.06 -22.53 -1.95
CA ALA A 43 17.84 -21.56 -1.17
C ALA A 43 18.51 -20.50 -2.08
N GLN A 44 19.11 -20.92 -3.19
CA GLN A 44 19.73 -20.01 -4.16
C GLN A 44 18.70 -19.05 -4.77
N LEU A 45 17.54 -19.57 -5.19
CA LEU A 45 16.45 -18.74 -5.72
C LEU A 45 15.95 -17.74 -4.68
N ALA A 46 15.73 -18.18 -3.44
CA ALA A 46 15.26 -17.32 -2.36
C ALA A 46 16.24 -16.17 -2.07
N ALA A 47 17.55 -16.45 -2.05
CA ALA A 47 18.58 -15.43 -1.86
C ALA A 47 18.61 -14.42 -3.03
N ALA A 48 18.55 -14.92 -4.27
CA ALA A 48 18.55 -14.09 -5.47
C ALA A 48 17.32 -13.16 -5.54
N ILE A 49 16.14 -13.68 -5.21
CA ILE A 49 14.89 -12.91 -5.20
C ILE A 49 14.93 -11.88 -4.06
N ASN A 50 15.23 -12.28 -2.83
CA ASN A 50 15.25 -11.35 -1.69
C ASN A 50 16.25 -10.21 -1.89
N GLY A 51 17.41 -10.49 -2.48
CA GLY A 51 18.43 -9.49 -2.78
C GLY A 51 17.93 -8.36 -3.69
N ARG A 52 17.05 -8.69 -4.64
CA ARG A 52 16.42 -7.74 -5.57
C ARG A 52 15.15 -7.14 -4.99
N TRP A 53 14.26 -7.97 -4.48
CA TRP A 53 12.93 -7.59 -3.99
C TRP A 53 13.00 -6.59 -2.84
N LYS A 54 14.00 -6.69 -1.95
CA LYS A 54 14.18 -5.70 -0.88
C LYS A 54 14.32 -4.26 -1.41
N ARG A 55 14.93 -4.06 -2.60
CA ARG A 55 15.10 -2.73 -3.19
C ARG A 55 13.75 -2.17 -3.64
N PHE A 56 12.92 -3.01 -4.26
CA PHE A 56 11.55 -2.66 -4.64
C PHE A 56 10.69 -2.34 -3.41
N ILE A 57 10.79 -3.14 -2.34
CA ILE A 57 10.04 -2.86 -1.10
C ILE A 57 10.42 -1.49 -0.52
N HIS A 58 11.71 -1.23 -0.25
CA HIS A 58 12.11 0.03 0.41
C HIS A 58 11.93 1.25 -0.52
N GLY A 59 12.30 1.12 -1.79
CA GLY A 59 12.10 2.18 -2.77
C GLY A 59 10.62 2.46 -3.00
N GLY A 60 9.79 1.42 -3.09
CA GLY A 60 8.35 1.54 -3.22
C GLY A 60 7.69 2.14 -1.99
N ILE A 61 8.10 1.79 -0.77
CA ILE A 61 7.63 2.45 0.46
C ILE A 61 7.95 3.94 0.42
N ALA A 62 9.18 4.32 0.05
CA ALA A 62 9.56 5.73 -0.07
C ALA A 62 8.68 6.46 -1.11
N LEU A 63 8.49 5.88 -2.30
CA LEU A 63 7.60 6.43 -3.33
C LEU A 63 6.16 6.55 -2.84
N PHE A 64 5.65 5.55 -2.12
CA PHE A 64 4.31 5.56 -1.53
C PHE A 64 4.11 6.70 -0.54
N LEU A 65 5.09 6.90 0.35
CA LEU A 65 5.03 7.95 1.36
C LEU A 65 5.08 9.34 0.72
N LEU A 66 6.03 9.57 -0.19
CA LEU A 66 6.19 10.86 -0.86
C LEU A 66 4.97 11.21 -1.72
N SER A 67 4.57 10.29 -2.61
CA SER A 67 3.41 10.50 -3.48
C SER A 67 2.10 10.53 -2.68
N GLY A 68 1.94 9.67 -1.68
CA GLY A 68 0.75 9.62 -0.82
C GLY A 68 0.56 10.89 -0.01
N PHE A 69 1.64 11.41 0.58
CA PHE A 69 1.63 12.68 1.29
C PHE A 69 1.27 13.84 0.36
N TYR A 70 1.89 13.91 -0.82
CA TYR A 70 1.54 14.92 -1.83
C TYR A 70 0.05 14.86 -2.20
N ASN A 71 -0.45 13.68 -2.59
CA ASN A 71 -1.85 13.50 -2.99
C ASN A 71 -2.81 13.85 -1.85
N TYR A 72 -2.44 13.53 -0.60
CA TYR A 72 -3.23 13.90 0.57
C TYR A 72 -3.36 15.41 0.72
N VAL A 73 -2.24 16.14 0.76
CA VAL A 73 -2.24 17.60 0.93
C VAL A 73 -3.07 18.28 -0.17
N ARG A 74 -2.94 17.81 -1.40
CA ARG A 74 -3.72 18.33 -2.54
C ARG A 74 -5.22 18.07 -2.42
N ALA A 75 -5.64 17.02 -1.73
CA ALA A 75 -7.04 16.65 -1.57
C ALA A 75 -7.75 17.38 -0.40
N ILE A 76 -7.01 17.91 0.58
CA ILE A 76 -7.58 18.56 1.78
C ILE A 76 -8.64 19.64 1.43
N PRO A 77 -8.39 20.60 0.52
CA PRO A 77 -9.35 21.67 0.26
C PRO A 77 -10.70 21.17 -0.26
N ALA A 78 -10.70 20.07 -1.03
CA ALA A 78 -11.89 19.51 -1.66
C ALA A 78 -12.77 18.70 -0.69
N HIS A 79 -12.23 18.33 0.48
CA HIS A 79 -12.91 17.47 1.45
C HIS A 79 -13.03 18.12 2.83
N LYS A 80 -12.95 19.46 2.91
CA LYS A 80 -13.16 20.17 4.17
C LYS A 80 -14.55 19.87 4.73
N GLY A 81 -14.60 19.44 5.99
CA GLY A 81 -15.84 19.07 6.67
C GLY A 81 -16.34 17.65 6.37
N ASP A 82 -15.67 16.88 5.51
CA ASP A 82 -16.07 15.51 5.17
C ASP A 82 -15.46 14.51 6.17
N GLY A 83 -16.11 14.35 7.32
CA GLY A 83 -15.64 13.47 8.40
C GLY A 83 -15.45 12.02 7.97
N LEU A 84 -16.36 11.49 7.12
CA LEU A 84 -16.26 10.13 6.61
C LEU A 84 -15.05 9.97 5.66
N TYR A 85 -14.79 10.96 4.80
CA TYR A 85 -13.58 10.96 3.97
C TYR A 85 -12.33 10.90 4.84
N HIS A 86 -12.22 11.76 5.85
CA HIS A 86 -11.05 11.80 6.73
C HIS A 86 -10.90 10.49 7.54
N GLY A 87 -11.98 9.92 8.05
CA GLY A 87 -11.96 8.64 8.76
C GLY A 87 -11.48 7.48 7.90
N LEU A 88 -12.02 7.34 6.69
CA LEU A 88 -11.61 6.28 5.75
C LEU A 88 -10.19 6.50 5.20
N LEU A 89 -9.84 7.75 4.88
CA LEU A 89 -8.50 8.10 4.42
C LEU A 89 -7.43 7.84 5.50
N GLY A 90 -7.67 8.26 6.74
CA GLY A 90 -6.76 8.03 7.85
C GLY A 90 -6.62 6.53 8.15
N THR A 91 -7.73 5.80 8.13
CA THR A 91 -7.72 4.34 8.33
C THR A 91 -6.86 3.64 7.28
N LYS A 92 -7.03 3.96 5.97
CA LYS A 92 -6.20 3.33 4.94
C LYS A 92 -4.70 3.70 5.05
N MET A 93 -4.37 4.88 5.57
CA MET A 93 -2.99 5.26 5.84
C MET A 93 -2.38 4.39 6.96
N LEU A 94 -3.12 4.17 8.05
CA LEU A 94 -2.68 3.27 9.13
C LEU A 94 -2.49 1.83 8.63
N LEU A 95 -3.44 1.32 7.84
CA LEU A 95 -3.31 0.00 7.22
C LEU A 95 -2.10 -0.09 6.28
N ALA A 96 -1.80 0.98 5.53
CA ALA A 96 -0.61 1.02 4.68
C ALA A 96 0.68 0.92 5.50
N PHE A 97 0.78 1.60 6.65
CA PHE A 97 1.94 1.45 7.54
C PHE A 97 2.10 0.02 8.08
N VAL A 98 1.00 -0.67 8.39
CA VAL A 98 1.03 -2.09 8.77
C VAL A 98 1.57 -2.95 7.63
N ILE A 99 1.12 -2.72 6.39
CA ILE A 99 1.64 -3.41 5.20
C ILE A 99 3.15 -3.14 5.04
N PHE A 100 3.58 -1.88 5.16
CA PHE A 100 5.00 -1.51 5.01
C PHE A 100 5.86 -2.22 6.06
N PHE A 101 5.41 -2.26 7.31
CA PHE A 101 6.09 -3.00 8.37
C PHE A 101 6.24 -4.48 8.01
N PHE A 102 5.15 -5.17 7.63
CA PHE A 102 5.22 -6.59 7.27
C PHE A 102 6.09 -6.83 6.03
N ALA A 103 5.95 -6.01 4.99
CA ALA A 103 6.76 -6.12 3.77
C ALA A 103 8.26 -5.98 4.09
N SER A 104 8.65 -4.96 4.86
CA SER A 104 10.03 -4.75 5.30
C SER A 104 10.54 -5.89 6.18
N ALA A 105 9.71 -6.41 7.09
CA ALA A 105 10.08 -7.51 7.96
C ALA A 105 10.27 -8.84 7.20
N LEU A 106 9.54 -9.06 6.10
CA LEU A 106 9.70 -10.24 5.24
C LEU A 106 11.00 -10.23 4.43
N VAL A 107 11.49 -9.05 4.03
CA VAL A 107 12.75 -8.89 3.28
C VAL A 107 13.96 -8.51 4.14
N GLY A 108 13.73 -8.29 5.44
CA GLY A 108 14.74 -7.85 6.40
C GLY A 108 15.62 -8.99 6.94
N ARG A 109 16.70 -8.60 7.63
CA ARG A 109 17.68 -9.53 8.22
C ARG A 109 17.60 -9.69 9.74
N SER A 110 16.69 -8.98 10.40
CA SER A 110 16.59 -8.99 11.86
C SER A 110 16.25 -10.40 12.39
N PRO A 111 17.00 -10.96 13.36
CA PRO A 111 16.70 -12.24 13.98
C PRO A 111 15.33 -12.26 14.67
N LYS A 112 14.91 -11.14 15.27
CA LYS A 112 13.61 -10.99 15.97
C LYS A 112 12.40 -11.26 15.08
N LEU A 113 12.58 -11.17 13.76
CA LEU A 113 11.53 -11.37 12.75
C LEU A 113 11.70 -12.66 11.95
N ALA A 114 12.59 -13.56 12.38
CA ALA A 114 12.86 -14.83 11.69
C ALA A 114 11.60 -15.72 11.60
N GLY A 115 10.82 -15.81 12.69
CA GLY A 115 9.56 -16.57 12.68
C GLY A 115 8.53 -16.03 11.67
N MET A 116 8.56 -14.72 11.40
CA MET A 116 7.73 -14.09 10.39
C MET A 116 8.13 -14.53 8.98
N ARG A 117 9.44 -14.58 8.70
CA ARG A 117 10.00 -15.04 7.42
C ARG A 117 9.82 -16.54 7.21
N ALA A 118 9.90 -17.34 8.27
CA ALA A 118 9.60 -18.76 8.21
C ALA A 118 8.13 -19.00 7.79
N ASN A 119 7.22 -18.14 8.25
CA ASN A 119 5.79 -18.18 7.91
C ASN A 119 5.41 -17.20 6.80
N LYS A 120 6.32 -16.90 5.85
CA LYS A 120 6.14 -15.83 4.85
C LYS A 120 4.79 -15.89 4.11
N ALA A 121 4.28 -17.08 3.80
CA ALA A 121 3.02 -17.25 3.09
C ALA A 121 1.82 -16.71 3.89
N LYS A 122 1.80 -16.89 5.22
CA LYS A 122 0.76 -16.33 6.11
C LYS A 122 0.78 -14.81 6.03
N TRP A 123 1.95 -14.19 6.15
CA TRP A 123 2.09 -12.74 6.17
C TRP A 123 1.85 -12.11 4.81
N LEU A 124 2.22 -12.78 3.71
CA LEU A 124 1.83 -12.37 2.37
C LEU A 124 0.31 -12.37 2.18
N LYS A 125 -0.42 -13.39 2.68
CA LYS A 125 -1.90 -13.39 2.67
C LYS A 125 -2.47 -12.18 3.42
N VAL A 126 -1.91 -11.86 4.59
CA VAL A 126 -2.30 -10.68 5.37
C VAL A 126 -2.05 -9.40 4.58
N ILE A 127 -0.86 -9.23 3.99
CA ILE A 127 -0.53 -8.07 3.15
C ILE A 127 -1.53 -7.93 1.99
N VAL A 128 -1.82 -9.02 1.28
CA VAL A 128 -2.73 -9.00 0.13
C VAL A 128 -4.15 -8.64 0.57
N LEU A 129 -4.63 -9.19 1.68
CA LEU A 129 -5.95 -8.86 2.24
C LEU A 129 -6.04 -7.38 2.64
N LEU A 130 -5.05 -6.86 3.36
CA LEU A 130 -5.01 -5.45 3.76
C LEU A 130 -4.94 -4.53 2.54
N ALA A 131 -4.15 -4.90 1.52
CA ALA A 131 -4.08 -4.15 0.28
C ALA A 131 -5.43 -4.12 -0.45
N ALA A 132 -6.14 -5.25 -0.51
CA ALA A 132 -7.47 -5.32 -1.10
C ALA A 132 -8.47 -4.41 -0.37
N ILE A 133 -8.43 -4.38 0.96
CA ILE A 133 -9.26 -3.47 1.78
C ILE A 133 -8.94 -2.00 1.45
N ILE A 134 -7.66 -1.62 1.40
CA ILE A 134 -7.22 -0.25 1.05
C ILE A 134 -7.70 0.15 -0.35
N VAL A 135 -7.61 -0.76 -1.33
CA VAL A 135 -8.10 -0.54 -2.69
C VAL A 135 -9.61 -0.36 -2.70
N GLY A 136 -10.35 -1.21 -1.97
CA GLY A 136 -11.81 -1.09 -1.82
C GLY A 136 -12.23 0.25 -1.22
N MET A 137 -11.59 0.69 -0.13
CA MET A 137 -11.82 2.01 0.46
C MET A 137 -11.51 3.15 -0.52
N SER A 138 -10.42 3.01 -1.29
CA SER A 138 -10.02 4.02 -2.29
C SER A 138 -11.01 4.08 -3.46
N GLY A 139 -11.53 2.94 -3.90
CA GLY A 139 -12.58 2.84 -4.91
C GLY A 139 -13.89 3.47 -4.43
N PHE A 140 -14.34 3.13 -3.22
CA PHE A 140 -15.52 3.71 -2.60
C PHE A 140 -15.43 5.24 -2.51
N LEU A 141 -14.35 5.79 -1.94
CA LEU A 141 -14.15 7.24 -1.84
C LEU A 141 -14.12 7.92 -3.21
N LYS A 142 -13.58 7.26 -4.24
CA LYS A 142 -13.52 7.80 -5.60
C LYS A 142 -14.91 7.88 -6.24
N VAL A 143 -15.76 6.88 -6.01
CA VAL A 143 -17.14 6.82 -6.55
C VAL A 143 -18.07 7.75 -5.78
N ARG A 144 -17.96 7.80 -4.45
CA ARG A 144 -18.77 8.67 -3.59
C ARG A 144 -18.61 10.16 -3.94
N GLY A 145 -17.39 10.59 -4.23
CA GLY A 145 -17.08 12.01 -4.45
C GLY A 145 -17.09 12.83 -3.14
N PRO A 146 -16.92 14.17 -3.24
CA PRO A 146 -16.99 15.07 -2.09
C PRO A 146 -18.40 15.13 -1.47
N SER A 147 -18.49 15.32 -0.15
CA SER A 147 -19.77 15.58 0.52
C SER A 147 -20.42 16.87 0.00
N SER A 148 -21.70 16.80 -0.34
CA SER A 148 -22.53 17.92 -0.80
C SER A 148 -23.09 18.80 0.32
N THR A 149 -22.63 18.66 1.56
CA THR A 149 -23.12 19.45 2.70
C THR A 149 -22.76 20.93 2.48
N PRO A 150 -23.75 21.83 2.27
CA PRO A 150 -23.48 23.25 2.13
C PRO A 150 -22.87 23.78 3.42
N ALA A 151 -21.94 24.73 3.30
CA ALA A 151 -21.57 25.54 4.46
C ALA A 151 -22.85 26.18 5.03
N PRO A 152 -23.04 26.22 6.36
CA PRO A 152 -24.23 26.82 6.94
C PRO A 152 -24.36 28.24 6.40
N GLU A 153 -25.50 28.51 5.76
CA GLU A 153 -25.84 29.81 5.19
C GLU A 153 -25.76 30.81 6.35
N LEU A 154 -24.83 31.76 6.26
CA LEU A 154 -24.77 32.88 7.20
C LEU A 154 -26.10 33.60 7.06
N VAL A 155 -27.03 33.37 7.98
CA VAL A 155 -28.28 34.11 8.14
C VAL A 155 -27.88 35.57 8.22
N ARG A 156 -28.04 36.31 7.11
CA ARG A 156 -27.81 37.75 7.11
C ARG A 156 -28.94 38.38 7.90
N PRO A 157 -28.67 39.10 9.00
CA PRO A 157 -29.71 39.87 9.66
C PRO A 157 -30.22 40.93 8.69
N ILE A 158 -31.54 41.05 8.65
CA ILE A 158 -32.35 41.95 7.82
C ILE A 158 -32.17 43.39 8.29
#